data_AF-A0A257LTN4-F1
#
_entry.id   AF-A0A257LTN4-F1
#
_cell.length_a   1.000
_cell.length_b   1.000
_cell.length_c   1.000
_cell.angle_alpha   90.00
_cell.angle_beta   90.00
_cell.angle_gamma   90.00
#
_symmetry.space_group_name_H-M   'P 1'
#
loop_
_entity.id
_entity.type
_entity.pdbx_description
1 polymer ?
#
loop_
_entity_poly.entity_id
_entity_poly.type
_entity_poly.pdbx_seq_one_letter_code
_entity_poly.pdbx_strand_id
1 'polypeptide(L)'
;MHIELPYGEHDKQVAELPDSWQVEFAYPNEVPTRDELSVLQEALAHPIDAPPIREFLNTGKLLFVVNDHTRPTPSAKVLELLKPHLTNKELHFLIATGIHRRSNPTELHRILGDFYETSQDRIYFNDSENKPDYRFIGTTSRGTPVLVHKCLFEFPRVVVITSVEPHYFAGFTGGRKSILPGITAYETIEANHKLALLPDSSKQLPLHAKSSSPP
;
A
#
# COMPACT_ATOMS: atom_id res chain seq x y z
N MET A 1 8.67 25.24 -27.86
CA MET A 1 7.65 24.47 -27.13
C MET A 1 7.94 24.56 -25.64
N HIS A 2 6.99 25.10 -24.88
CA HIS A 2 7.06 25.23 -23.42
C HIS A 2 6.49 23.97 -22.75
N ILE A 3 7.24 23.37 -21.81
CA ILE A 3 6.80 22.18 -21.05
C ILE A 3 6.96 22.44 -19.56
N GLU A 4 5.91 22.13 -18.79
CA GLU A 4 5.94 22.14 -17.34
C GLU A 4 5.93 20.72 -16.77
N LEU A 5 6.85 20.43 -15.86
CA LEU A 5 6.98 19.13 -15.18
C LEU A 5 6.83 19.30 -13.67
N PRO A 6 6.01 18.49 -12.99
CA PRO A 6 5.94 18.51 -11.52
C PRO A 6 7.31 18.27 -10.88
N TYR A 7 7.66 19.09 -9.88
CA TYR A 7 8.92 18.96 -9.14
C TYR A 7 8.73 19.36 -7.67
N GLY A 8 9.04 18.45 -6.75
CA GLY A 8 8.76 18.67 -5.33
C GLY A 8 7.26 18.64 -5.00
N GLU A 9 6.85 19.29 -3.91
CA GLU A 9 5.46 19.25 -3.43
C GLU A 9 4.54 20.23 -4.16
N HIS A 10 5.06 21.42 -4.52
CA HIS A 10 4.25 22.51 -5.05
C HIS A 10 4.87 23.21 -6.27
N ASP A 11 6.08 22.82 -6.68
CA ASP A 11 6.79 23.48 -7.76
C ASP A 11 6.63 22.75 -9.09
N LYS A 12 6.97 23.47 -10.16
CA LYS A 12 7.11 22.94 -11.50
C LYS A 12 8.47 23.34 -12.05
N GLN A 13 9.12 22.41 -12.73
CA GLN A 13 10.24 22.74 -13.59
C GLN A 13 9.74 23.05 -14.99
N VAL A 14 10.31 24.09 -15.59
CA VAL A 14 9.98 24.54 -16.93
C VAL A 14 11.13 24.19 -17.86
N ALA A 15 10.80 23.64 -19.03
CA ALA A 15 11.73 23.41 -20.10
C ALA A 15 11.22 24.05 -21.41
N GLU A 16 12.11 24.73 -22.12
CA GLU A 16 11.87 25.23 -23.47
C GLU A 16 12.56 24.29 -24.46
N LEU A 17 11.75 23.62 -25.30
CA LEU A 17 12.25 22.73 -26.35
C LEU A 17 12.16 23.41 -27.73
N PRO A 18 13.10 23.16 -28.65
CA PRO A 18 12.98 23.63 -30.03
C PRO A 18 11.73 23.10 -30.71
N ASP A 19 11.01 23.94 -31.45
CA ASP A 19 9.81 23.52 -32.20
C ASP A 19 10.12 22.54 -33.34
N SER A 20 11.39 22.37 -33.69
CA SER A 20 11.85 21.38 -34.67
C SER A 20 11.85 19.94 -34.14
N TRP A 21 11.70 19.74 -32.84
CA TRP A 21 11.68 18.40 -32.23
C TRP A 21 10.29 17.77 -32.36
N GLN A 22 10.25 16.50 -32.76
CA GLN A 22 9.03 15.70 -32.70
C GLN A 22 8.88 15.16 -31.28
N VAL A 23 7.88 15.68 -30.55
CA VAL A 23 7.61 15.34 -29.16
C VAL A 23 6.24 14.69 -29.06
N GLU A 24 6.16 13.55 -28.39
CA GLU A 24 4.90 12.89 -28.03
C GLU A 24 4.76 12.85 -26.51
N PHE A 25 3.54 13.10 -26.02
CA PHE A 25 3.24 13.05 -24.59
C PHE A 25 2.44 11.79 -24.26
N ALA A 26 2.88 11.06 -23.24
CA ALA A 26 2.15 9.93 -22.69
C ALA A 26 1.59 10.32 -21.32
N TYR A 27 0.25 10.39 -21.24
CA TYR A 27 -0.47 10.66 -20.00
C TYR A 27 -1.24 9.42 -19.55
N PRO A 28 -1.49 9.27 -18.23
CA PRO A 28 -2.47 8.31 -17.74
C PRO A 28 -3.82 8.48 -18.44
N ASN A 29 -4.57 7.39 -18.57
CA ASN A 29 -5.93 7.50 -19.05
C ASN A 29 -6.77 8.36 -18.10
N GLU A 30 -7.53 9.31 -18.64
CA GLU A 30 -8.58 9.98 -17.89
C GLU A 30 -9.59 8.93 -17.43
N VAL A 31 -9.83 8.89 -16.13
CA VAL A 31 -10.82 8.04 -15.50
C VAL A 31 -11.84 8.92 -14.80
N PRO A 32 -13.15 8.63 -14.91
CA PRO A 32 -14.15 9.35 -14.15
C PRO A 32 -13.85 9.25 -12.65
N THR A 33 -13.68 10.40 -12.00
CA THR A 33 -13.52 10.46 -10.55
C THR A 33 -14.90 10.51 -9.90
N ARG A 34 -14.97 9.97 -8.68
CA ARG A 34 -16.16 9.99 -7.84
C ARG A 34 -15.78 10.54 -6.47
N ASP A 35 -16.78 11.00 -5.73
CA ASP A 35 -16.60 11.38 -4.34
C ASP A 35 -15.99 10.21 -3.54
N GLU A 36 -14.87 10.47 -2.87
CA GLU A 36 -14.08 9.45 -2.18
C GLU A 36 -14.89 8.76 -1.07
N LEU A 37 -15.65 9.53 -0.29
CA LEU A 37 -16.45 8.99 0.81
C LEU A 37 -17.54 8.07 0.28
N SER A 38 -18.26 8.48 -0.77
CA SER A 38 -19.26 7.67 -1.45
C SER A 38 -18.69 6.35 -1.97
N VAL A 39 -17.50 6.39 -2.60
CA VAL A 39 -16.84 5.18 -3.13
C VAL A 39 -16.46 4.21 -2.01
N LEU A 40 -15.87 4.71 -0.92
CA LEU A 40 -15.49 3.87 0.22
C LEU A 40 -16.72 3.25 0.90
N GLN A 41 -17.80 4.01 1.08
CA GLN A 41 -19.05 3.49 1.66
C GLN A 41 -19.67 2.40 0.77
N GLU A 42 -19.72 2.62 -0.55
CA GLU A 42 -20.24 1.63 -1.49
C GLU A 42 -19.42 0.34 -1.46
N ALA A 43 -18.09 0.44 -1.44
CA ALA A 43 -17.18 -0.70 -1.40
C ALA A 43 -17.33 -1.52 -0.10
N LEU A 44 -17.51 -0.85 1.04
CA LEU A 44 -17.74 -1.52 2.33
C LEU A 44 -19.12 -2.20 2.40
N ALA A 45 -20.12 -1.64 1.70
CA ALA A 45 -21.47 -2.21 1.63
C ALA A 45 -21.57 -3.42 0.68
N HIS A 46 -20.70 -3.50 -0.34
CA HIS A 46 -20.72 -4.56 -1.35
C HIS A 46 -19.35 -5.28 -1.46
N PRO A 47 -18.98 -6.12 -0.48
CA PRO A 47 -17.74 -6.89 -0.55
C PRO A 47 -17.75 -7.85 -1.76
N ILE A 48 -16.59 -7.98 -2.41
CA ILE A 48 -16.38 -8.91 -3.52
C ILE A 48 -16.05 -10.30 -2.95
N ASP A 49 -16.82 -11.31 -3.36
CA ASP A 49 -16.62 -12.73 -2.99
C ASP A 49 -16.44 -12.98 -1.48
N ALA A 50 -17.07 -12.15 -0.64
CA ALA A 50 -16.92 -12.19 0.80
C ALA A 50 -18.23 -11.83 1.52
N PRO A 51 -18.44 -12.31 2.77
CA PRO A 51 -19.55 -11.86 3.59
C PRO A 51 -19.41 -10.37 3.95
N PRO A 52 -20.49 -9.73 4.43
CA PRO A 52 -20.45 -8.37 4.94
C PRO A 52 -19.30 -8.13 5.92
N ILE A 53 -18.60 -7.00 5.80
CA ILE A 53 -17.40 -6.73 6.61
C ILE A 53 -17.67 -6.80 8.12
N ARG A 54 -18.88 -6.44 8.57
CA ARG A 54 -19.31 -6.57 9.96
C ARG A 54 -19.20 -7.99 10.52
N GLU A 55 -19.41 -9.01 9.68
CA GLU A 55 -19.33 -10.41 10.08
C GLU A 55 -17.87 -10.84 10.24
N PHE A 56 -16.99 -10.38 9.34
CA PHE A 56 -15.55 -10.61 9.44
C PHE A 56 -14.95 -9.93 10.68
N LEU A 57 -15.40 -8.71 10.99
CA LEU A 57 -14.97 -7.92 12.15
C LEU A 57 -15.58 -8.39 13.48
N ASN A 58 -16.40 -9.44 13.49
CA ASN A 58 -17.06 -9.95 14.69
C ASN A 58 -16.10 -10.78 15.59
N THR A 59 -15.08 -10.12 16.12
CA THR A 59 -14.12 -10.63 17.09
C THR A 59 -13.81 -9.54 18.13
N GLY A 60 -13.30 -9.92 19.31
CA GLY A 60 -12.87 -8.98 20.35
C GLY A 60 -11.50 -8.34 20.07
N LYS A 61 -10.66 -8.97 19.24
CA LYS A 61 -9.28 -8.54 18.96
C LYS A 61 -8.99 -8.57 17.45
N LEU A 62 -8.44 -7.48 16.93
CA LEU A 62 -8.17 -7.25 15.50
C LEU A 62 -6.74 -6.74 15.27
N LEU A 63 -6.11 -7.21 14.19
CA LEU A 63 -4.89 -6.62 13.65
C LEU A 63 -5.20 -5.92 12.33
N PHE A 64 -4.79 -4.66 12.22
CA PHE A 64 -4.78 -3.91 10.97
C PHE A 64 -3.36 -3.85 10.41
N VAL A 65 -3.15 -4.38 9.21
CA VAL A 65 -1.92 -4.16 8.45
C VAL A 65 -2.16 -2.97 7.53
N VAL A 66 -1.42 -1.88 7.75
CA VAL A 66 -1.60 -0.63 7.03
C VAL A 66 -0.31 -0.21 6.34
N ASN A 67 -0.43 0.44 5.18
CA ASN A 67 0.72 1.03 4.50
C ASN A 67 1.45 2.05 5.39
N ASP A 68 2.75 2.21 5.15
CA ASP A 68 3.58 3.19 5.85
C ASP A 68 3.42 4.63 5.30
N HIS A 69 4.25 5.53 5.83
CA HIS A 69 4.24 6.95 5.49
C HIS A 69 4.57 7.25 4.02
N THR A 70 5.14 6.31 3.27
CA THR A 70 5.51 6.53 1.86
C THR A 70 4.32 6.39 0.90
N ARG A 71 3.15 5.99 1.42
CA ARG A 71 1.94 5.80 0.63
C ARG A 71 0.89 6.87 0.93
N PRO A 72 0.17 7.36 -0.10
CA PRO A 72 -0.95 8.27 0.06
C PRO A 72 -2.26 7.50 0.34
N THR A 73 -2.20 6.32 0.96
CA THR A 73 -3.39 5.51 1.24
C THR A 73 -4.27 6.23 2.28
N PRO A 74 -5.58 6.43 2.03
CA PRO A 74 -6.49 7.12 2.95
C PRO A 74 -6.93 6.21 4.11
N SER A 75 -5.96 5.57 4.79
CA SER A 75 -6.21 4.57 5.83
C SER A 75 -7.05 5.12 6.99
N ALA A 76 -6.80 6.36 7.41
CA ALA A 76 -7.57 7.02 8.47
C ALA A 76 -9.07 7.11 8.12
N LYS A 77 -9.41 7.47 6.88
CA LYS A 77 -10.81 7.56 6.41
C LYS A 77 -11.49 6.19 6.37
N VAL A 78 -10.76 5.16 5.93
CA VAL A 78 -11.26 3.77 5.96
C VAL A 78 -11.53 3.34 7.40
N LEU A 79 -10.60 3.60 8.32
CA LEU A 79 -10.76 3.27 9.74
C LEU A 79 -11.95 4.02 10.37
N GLU A 80 -12.13 5.30 10.03
CA GLU A 80 -13.27 6.11 10.48
C GLU A 80 -14.61 5.50 10.04
N LEU A 81 -14.73 5.09 8.78
CA LEU A 81 -15.93 4.41 8.27
C LEU A 81 -16.18 3.07 8.95
N LEU A 82 -15.13 2.37 9.37
CA LEU A 82 -15.25 1.11 10.11
C LEU A 82 -15.55 1.31 11.60
N LYS A 83 -15.34 2.50 12.16
CA LYS A 83 -15.48 2.82 13.60
C LYS A 83 -16.77 2.26 14.24
N PRO A 84 -17.97 2.33 13.62
CA PRO A 84 -19.18 1.74 14.20
C PRO A 84 -19.09 0.23 14.46
N HIS A 85 -18.27 -0.48 13.68
CA HIS A 85 -18.01 -1.92 13.82
C HIS A 85 -16.81 -2.24 14.71
N LEU A 86 -16.06 -1.23 15.17
CA LEU A 86 -14.83 -1.40 15.96
C LEU A 86 -15.01 -1.07 17.45
N THR A 87 -16.16 -0.53 17.85
CA THR A 87 -16.49 -0.21 19.24
C THR A 87 -16.31 -1.42 20.16
N ASN A 88 -15.67 -1.22 21.31
CA ASN A 88 -15.38 -2.24 22.33
C ASN A 88 -14.48 -3.39 21.84
N LYS A 89 -13.63 -3.16 20.83
CA LYS A 89 -12.63 -4.13 20.36
C LYS A 89 -11.22 -3.66 20.68
N GLU A 90 -10.34 -4.62 20.94
CA GLU A 90 -8.92 -4.40 21.07
C GLU A 90 -8.29 -4.31 19.68
N LEU A 91 -7.80 -3.12 19.32
CA LEU A 91 -7.25 -2.84 17.99
C LEU A 91 -5.73 -2.77 18.06
N HIS A 92 -5.09 -3.51 17.17
CA HIS A 92 -3.65 -3.45 16.96
C HIS A 92 -3.35 -3.06 15.52
N PHE A 93 -2.21 -2.41 15.32
CA PHE A 93 -1.77 -1.95 14.01
C PHE A 93 -0.36 -2.46 13.74
N LEU A 94 -0.13 -2.97 12.54
CA LEU A 94 1.18 -3.32 12.03
C LEU A 94 1.47 -2.47 10.80
N ILE A 95 2.41 -1.54 10.93
CA ILE A 95 2.83 -0.67 9.83
C ILE A 95 3.72 -1.46 8.87
N ALA A 96 3.24 -1.63 7.64
CA ALA A 96 3.91 -2.39 6.59
C ALA A 96 5.00 -1.57 5.90
N THR A 97 6.13 -1.41 6.58
CA THR A 97 7.29 -0.60 6.12
C THR A 97 8.12 -1.28 5.03
N GLY A 98 8.06 -2.61 4.91
CA GLY A 98 9.07 -3.35 4.15
C GLY A 98 10.48 -3.05 4.66
N ILE A 99 11.30 -2.40 3.85
CA ILE A 99 12.66 -1.96 4.20
C ILE A 99 12.77 -0.48 4.60
N HIS A 100 11.65 0.25 4.62
CA HIS A 100 11.66 1.66 4.94
C HIS A 100 11.87 1.91 6.43
N ARG A 101 12.26 3.14 6.77
CA ARG A 101 12.28 3.60 8.17
C ARG A 101 10.89 3.54 8.79
N ARG A 102 10.85 3.51 10.12
CA ARG A 102 9.61 3.66 10.88
C ARG A 102 8.97 5.03 10.62
N SER A 103 7.64 5.04 10.61
CA SER A 103 6.85 6.27 10.59
C SER A 103 7.02 7.02 11.92
N ASN A 104 7.17 8.34 11.87
CA ASN A 104 7.20 9.20 13.04
C ASN A 104 5.76 9.50 13.56
N PRO A 105 5.59 10.12 14.75
CA PRO A 105 4.26 10.41 15.30
C PRO A 105 3.30 11.18 14.38
N THR A 106 3.81 12.19 13.66
CA THR A 106 3.00 12.98 12.72
C THR A 106 2.51 12.12 11.56
N GLU A 107 3.39 11.27 11.05
CA GLU A 107 3.05 10.32 9.98
C GLU A 107 2.07 9.25 10.46
N LEU A 108 2.21 8.76 11.69
CA LEU A 108 1.28 7.80 12.29
C LEU A 108 -0.11 8.40 12.50
N HIS A 109 -0.19 9.66 12.96
CA HIS A 109 -1.45 10.38 13.06
C HIS A 109 -2.11 10.53 11.68
N ARG A 110 -1.35 10.78 10.61
CA ARG A 110 -1.88 10.80 9.24
C ARG A 110 -2.39 9.42 8.80
N ILE A 111 -1.69 8.34 9.13
CA ILE A 111 -2.05 6.98 8.71
C ILE A 111 -3.28 6.46 9.47
N LEU A 112 -3.36 6.73 10.78
CA LEU A 112 -4.35 6.11 11.68
C LEU A 112 -5.48 7.06 12.11
N GLY A 113 -5.31 8.38 11.96
CA GLY A 113 -6.26 9.37 12.49
C GLY A 113 -6.44 9.23 14.00
N ASP A 114 -7.67 9.40 14.47
CA ASP A 114 -8.06 9.29 15.90
C ASP A 114 -7.64 7.98 16.57
N PHE A 115 -7.45 6.90 15.79
CA PHE A 115 -7.03 5.60 16.33
C PHE A 115 -5.58 5.62 16.84
N TYR A 116 -4.75 6.57 16.39
CA TYR A 116 -3.38 6.71 16.88
C TYR A 116 -3.35 6.93 18.39
N GLU A 117 -4.13 7.88 18.90
CA GLU A 117 -4.12 8.29 20.31
C GLU A 117 -4.54 7.16 21.27
N THR A 118 -5.44 6.28 20.81
CA THR A 118 -5.99 5.19 21.64
C THR A 118 -5.22 3.88 21.51
N SER A 119 -4.22 3.82 20.63
CA SER A 119 -3.54 2.55 20.28
C SER A 119 -2.02 2.66 20.25
N GLN A 120 -1.42 3.71 20.82
CA GLN A 120 0.02 3.97 20.75
C GLN A 120 0.88 2.78 21.22
N ASP A 121 0.45 2.07 22.27
CA ASP A 121 1.09 0.88 22.84
C ASP A 121 0.86 -0.41 22.03
N ARG A 122 -0.02 -0.36 21.03
CA ARG A 122 -0.44 -1.48 20.17
C ARG A 122 -0.10 -1.26 18.69
N ILE A 123 0.83 -0.35 18.41
CA ILE A 123 1.39 -0.13 17.07
C ILE A 123 2.73 -0.85 16.96
N TYR A 124 2.78 -1.80 16.05
CA TYR A 124 3.96 -2.54 15.64
C TYR A 124 4.48 -2.01 14.31
N PHE A 125 5.76 -2.23 14.06
CA PHE A 125 6.41 -1.88 12.79
C PHE A 125 7.07 -3.12 12.24
N ASN A 126 7.02 -3.31 10.92
CA ASN A 126 7.94 -4.23 10.30
C ASN A 126 9.37 -3.66 10.43
N ASP A 127 10.24 -4.42 11.07
CA ASP A 127 11.67 -4.13 11.14
C ASP A 127 12.39 -5.27 10.43
N SER A 128 12.61 -5.12 9.11
CA SER A 128 12.99 -6.23 8.23
C SER A 128 14.28 -6.95 8.64
N GLU A 129 15.12 -6.29 9.44
CA GLU A 129 16.39 -6.82 9.93
C GLU A 129 16.27 -7.47 11.32
N ASN A 130 15.18 -7.22 12.06
CA ASN A 130 14.95 -7.77 13.40
C ASN A 130 14.48 -9.23 13.35
N LYS A 131 15.42 -10.16 13.13
CA LYS A 131 15.15 -11.61 12.96
C LYS A 131 14.18 -12.23 13.98
N PRO A 132 14.24 -11.91 15.30
CA PRO A 132 13.31 -12.47 16.30
C PRO A 132 11.82 -12.17 16.07
N ASP A 133 11.46 -11.23 15.21
CA ASP A 133 10.06 -10.88 14.92
C ASP A 133 9.42 -11.76 13.86
N TYR A 134 10.20 -12.63 13.21
CA TYR A 134 9.72 -13.40 12.07
C TYR A 134 9.53 -14.88 12.39
N ARG A 135 8.51 -15.45 11.75
CA ARG A 135 8.26 -16.89 11.69
C ARG A 135 8.45 -17.36 10.26
N PHE A 136 9.27 -18.39 10.06
CA PHE A 136 9.36 -19.10 8.79
C PHE A 136 8.08 -19.90 8.54
N ILE A 137 7.47 -19.75 7.37
CA ILE A 137 6.23 -20.44 7.00
C ILE A 137 6.35 -21.35 5.78
N GLY A 138 7.55 -21.45 5.20
CA GLY A 138 7.83 -22.29 4.05
C GLY A 138 8.59 -21.57 2.95
N THR A 139 8.75 -22.26 1.83
CA THR A 139 9.46 -21.77 0.66
C THR A 139 8.50 -21.76 -0.52
N THR A 140 8.48 -20.67 -1.28
CA THR A 140 7.63 -20.58 -2.49
C THR A 140 8.10 -21.57 -3.56
N SER A 141 7.25 -21.86 -4.55
CA SER A 141 7.62 -22.69 -5.71
C SER A 141 8.78 -22.11 -6.54
N ARG A 142 9.11 -20.83 -6.35
CA ARG A 142 10.24 -20.13 -6.98
C ARG A 142 11.49 -20.04 -6.08
N GLY A 143 11.49 -20.76 -4.96
CA GLY A 143 12.66 -20.85 -4.06
C GLY A 143 12.80 -19.70 -3.06
N THR A 144 11.80 -18.82 -2.92
CA THR A 144 11.86 -17.71 -1.94
C THR A 144 11.54 -18.25 -0.54
N PRO A 145 12.45 -18.17 0.45
CA PRO A 145 12.11 -18.48 1.84
C PRO A 145 11.17 -17.39 2.37
N VAL A 146 10.06 -17.78 2.99
CA VAL A 146 9.04 -16.85 3.47
C VAL A 146 9.09 -16.76 5.00
N LEU A 147 9.63 -15.64 5.48
CA LEU A 147 9.66 -15.25 6.88
C LEU A 147 8.76 -14.04 7.06
N VAL A 148 7.66 -14.22 7.78
CA VAL A 148 6.62 -13.20 7.96
C VAL A 148 6.50 -12.83 9.43
N HIS A 149 6.13 -11.58 9.69
CA HIS A 149 6.02 -11.03 11.04
C HIS A 149 5.09 -11.89 11.91
N LYS A 150 5.60 -12.39 13.04
CA LYS A 150 4.94 -13.39 13.90
C LYS A 150 3.61 -12.91 14.48
N CYS A 151 3.48 -11.59 14.65
CA CYS A 151 2.24 -10.92 15.06
C CYS A 151 1.03 -11.41 14.26
N LEU A 152 1.15 -11.71 12.96
CA LEU A 152 0.02 -12.24 12.17
C LEU A 152 -0.66 -13.48 12.77
N PHE A 153 0.10 -14.33 13.47
CA PHE A 153 -0.41 -15.59 14.02
C PHE A 153 -1.03 -15.44 15.41
N GLU A 154 -0.95 -14.25 16.01
CA GLU A 154 -1.49 -13.96 17.33
C GLU A 154 -2.93 -13.42 17.27
N PHE A 155 -3.45 -13.20 16.06
CA PHE A 155 -4.74 -12.55 15.85
C PHE A 155 -5.71 -13.47 15.09
N PRO A 156 -6.96 -13.57 15.55
CA PRO A 156 -7.97 -14.39 14.88
C PRO A 156 -8.43 -13.79 13.54
N ARG A 157 -8.28 -12.47 13.37
CA ARG A 157 -8.69 -11.73 12.18
C ARG A 157 -7.68 -10.62 11.88
N VAL A 158 -7.26 -10.56 10.63
CA VAL A 158 -6.32 -9.55 10.11
C VAL A 158 -7.02 -8.79 8.99
N VAL A 159 -7.01 -7.46 9.09
CA VAL A 159 -7.58 -6.54 8.08
C VAL A 159 -6.41 -5.84 7.40
N VAL A 160 -6.37 -5.85 6.08
CA VAL A 160 -5.36 -5.14 5.30
C VAL A 160 -5.98 -3.89 4.69
N ILE A 161 -5.41 -2.72 4.97
CA ILE A 161 -5.80 -1.44 4.34
C ILE A 161 -4.64 -0.96 3.49
N THR A 162 -4.84 -0.85 2.17
CA THR A 162 -3.79 -0.55 1.20
C THR A 162 -4.35 0.09 -0.07
N SER A 163 -3.48 0.68 -0.90
CA SER A 163 -3.80 1.23 -2.21
C SER A 163 -3.31 0.33 -3.35
N VAL A 164 -4.04 0.34 -4.47
CA VAL A 164 -3.68 -0.35 -5.71
C VAL A 164 -3.26 0.69 -6.75
N GLU A 165 -2.01 0.60 -7.18
CA GLU A 165 -1.35 1.51 -8.10
C GLU A 165 -0.49 0.67 -9.07
N PRO A 166 -0.31 1.11 -10.33
CA PRO A 166 0.67 0.50 -11.23
C PRO A 166 2.06 0.42 -10.59
N HIS A 167 2.74 -0.70 -10.76
CA HIS A 167 4.08 -0.92 -10.21
C HIS A 167 5.01 -1.54 -11.26
N TYR A 168 6.05 -0.79 -11.61
CA TYR A 168 6.98 -1.02 -12.71
C TYR A 168 7.47 -2.47 -12.91
N PHE A 169 7.72 -3.25 -11.85
CA PHE A 169 8.05 -4.68 -11.99
C PHE A 169 7.04 -5.66 -11.37
N ALA A 170 6.09 -5.17 -10.55
CA ALA A 170 5.19 -6.06 -9.78
C ALA A 170 3.77 -6.11 -10.38
N GLY A 171 3.57 -5.47 -11.54
CA GLY A 171 2.27 -5.20 -12.13
C GLY A 171 1.53 -4.12 -11.34
N PHE A 172 1.03 -4.48 -10.16
CA PHE A 172 0.27 -3.59 -9.28
C PHE A 172 0.71 -3.72 -7.82
N THR A 173 0.50 -2.68 -7.03
CA THR A 173 0.57 -2.70 -5.55
C THR A 173 -0.68 -3.36 -4.96
N GLY A 174 -0.87 -3.22 -3.64
CA GLY A 174 -2.06 -3.66 -2.93
C GLY A 174 -2.09 -5.15 -2.56
N GLY A 175 -3.13 -5.53 -1.83
CA GLY A 175 -3.40 -6.89 -1.35
C GLY A 175 -2.16 -7.61 -0.82
N ARG A 176 -1.71 -8.62 -1.56
CA ARG A 176 -0.50 -9.43 -1.28
C ARG A 176 0.75 -8.63 -0.92
N LYS A 177 0.89 -7.40 -1.45
CA LYS A 177 2.09 -6.58 -1.26
C LYS A 177 2.22 -6.03 0.17
N SER A 178 1.10 -5.90 0.88
CA SER A 178 1.10 -5.59 2.32
C SER A 178 1.68 -6.71 3.16
N ILE A 179 1.71 -7.95 2.63
CA ILE A 179 2.39 -9.09 3.25
C ILE A 179 3.86 -9.14 2.81
N LEU A 180 4.12 -9.39 1.52
CA LEU A 180 5.46 -9.42 0.93
C LEU A 180 5.58 -8.31 -0.12
N PRO A 181 6.39 -7.26 0.11
CA PRO A 181 7.42 -7.12 1.15
C PRO A 181 6.95 -6.49 2.46
N GLY A 182 5.70 -6.04 2.57
CA GLY A 182 5.25 -5.12 3.63
C GLY A 182 5.60 -5.53 5.06
N ILE A 183 5.50 -6.82 5.40
CA ILE A 183 5.71 -7.35 6.76
C ILE A 183 6.56 -8.63 6.79
N THR A 184 7.56 -8.70 5.91
CA THR A 184 8.47 -9.85 5.80
C THR A 184 9.92 -9.46 6.12
N ALA A 185 10.72 -10.45 6.51
CA ALA A 185 12.14 -10.26 6.78
C ALA A 185 12.91 -9.83 5.53
N TYR A 186 14.03 -9.13 5.73
CA TYR A 186 14.88 -8.60 4.66
C TYR A 186 15.30 -9.70 3.68
N GLU A 187 15.67 -10.89 4.16
CA GLU A 187 16.07 -12.00 3.29
C GLU A 187 14.94 -12.50 2.38
N THR A 188 13.70 -12.52 2.86
CA THR A 188 12.51 -12.83 2.03
C THR A 188 12.28 -11.74 1.00
N ILE A 189 12.39 -10.48 1.41
CA ILE A 189 12.25 -9.31 0.52
C ILE A 189 13.29 -9.38 -0.59
N GLU A 190 14.57 -9.50 -0.23
CA GLU A 190 15.69 -9.54 -1.15
C GLU A 190 15.58 -10.73 -2.13
N ALA A 191 15.29 -11.93 -1.62
CA ALA A 191 15.10 -13.11 -2.45
C ALA A 191 13.95 -12.95 -3.45
N ASN A 192 12.84 -12.33 -3.06
CA ASN A 192 11.73 -12.04 -3.96
C ASN A 192 12.09 -10.95 -4.99
N HIS A 193 12.84 -9.91 -4.60
CA HIS A 193 13.24 -8.84 -5.52
C HIS A 193 14.30 -9.29 -6.54
N LYS A 194 15.18 -10.22 -6.16
CA LYS A 194 16.12 -10.87 -7.11
C LYS A 194 15.40 -11.52 -8.29
N LEU A 195 14.17 -11.99 -8.10
CA LEU A 195 13.36 -12.57 -9.16
C LEU A 195 12.98 -11.56 -10.25
N ALA A 196 12.96 -10.25 -9.96
CA ALA A 196 12.69 -9.20 -10.94
C ALA A 196 13.87 -8.96 -11.90
N LEU A 197 15.04 -9.55 -11.63
CA LEU A 197 16.21 -9.50 -12.51
C LEU A 197 16.23 -10.65 -13.53
N LEU A 198 15.34 -11.65 -13.38
CA LEU A 198 15.26 -12.75 -14.33
C LEU A 198 14.65 -12.27 -15.66
N PRO A 199 15.06 -12.85 -16.80
CA PRO A 199 14.39 -12.62 -18.08
C PRO A 199 12.88 -12.88 -17.96
N ASP A 200 12.05 -12.05 -18.61
CA ASP A 200 10.58 -12.13 -18.63
C ASP A 200 9.88 -12.07 -17.25
N SER A 201 10.60 -11.69 -16.19
CA SER A 201 10.04 -11.61 -14.84
C SER A 201 9.14 -10.40 -14.60
N SER A 202 9.31 -9.36 -15.42
CA SER A 202 8.44 -8.18 -15.43
C SER A 202 7.88 -7.97 -16.82
N LYS A 203 6.56 -8.01 -16.93
CA LYS A 203 5.88 -7.41 -18.08
C LYS A 203 5.71 -5.94 -17.74
N GLN A 204 6.53 -5.10 -18.38
CA GLN A 204 6.34 -3.66 -18.31
C GLN A 204 4.92 -3.34 -18.78
N LEU A 205 4.21 -2.50 -18.02
CA LEU A 205 2.93 -1.96 -18.48
C LEU A 205 3.28 -0.93 -19.57
N PRO A 206 2.97 -1.19 -20.85
CA PRO A 206 3.34 -0.28 -21.91
C PRO A 206 2.55 1.02 -21.73
N LEU A 207 3.28 2.15 -21.71
CA LEU A 207 2.67 3.45 -21.85
C LEU A 207 2.43 3.67 -23.34
N HIS A 208 1.17 3.83 -23.73
CA HIS A 208 0.82 4.23 -25.08
C HIS A 208 0.69 5.75 -25.09
N ALA A 209 1.52 6.42 -25.88
CA ALA A 209 1.35 7.84 -26.13
C ALA A 209 -0.04 8.09 -26.73
N LYS A 210 -0.74 9.09 -26.22
CA LYS A 210 -1.91 9.62 -26.91
C LYS A 210 -1.41 10.77 -27.76
N SER A 211 -1.76 10.77 -29.04
CA SER A 211 -1.60 11.95 -29.88
C SER A 211 -2.61 13.01 -29.41
N SER A 212 -2.31 13.70 -28.32
CA SER A 212 -3.05 14.88 -27.91
C SER A 212 -2.16 16.10 -28.13
N SER A 213 -2.72 17.09 -28.82
CA SER A 213 -2.20 18.46 -28.80
C SER A 213 -1.99 18.90 -27.35
N PRO A 214 -0.93 19.66 -27.03
CA PRO A 214 -0.73 20.16 -25.67
C PRO A 214 -1.95 20.99 -25.23
N PRO A 215 -2.34 20.92 -23.94
CA PRO A 215 -3.36 21.80 -23.38
C PRO A 215 -2.91 23.27 -23.38
#